data_AF-A0A9D4EAT2-F1
#
_entry.id   AF-A0A9D4EAT2-F1
#
_cell.length_a   1.000
_cell.length_b   1.000
_cell.length_c   1.000
_cell.angle_alpha   90.00
_cell.angle_beta   90.00
_cell.angle_gamma   90.00
#
_symmetry.space_group_name_H-M   'P 1'
#
loop_
_entity.id
_entity.type
_entity.pdbx_description
1 polymer ?
#
loop_
_entity_poly.entity_id
_entity_poly.type
_entity_poly.pdbx_seq_one_letter_code
_entity_poly.pdbx_strand_id
1 'polypeptide(L)'
;MSGLYGATCNQTCSSNCIDNICDRYTAECTKGLLGNAFDTPCPVNCLRTGTDTACFNNGTCFYGCAQNYYGPLCSIPCSSKCAGGTDNRLCSSDGTCINGCKLGYSGTKCNVTCSETCAEVASGNRCSDNGSCAAGCIDRYSGDRCGMFTCM
;
A
#
# COMPACT_ATOMS: atom_id res chain seq x y z
N MET A 1 -31.21 -21.31 2.22
CA MET A 1 -31.52 -19.93 2.65
C MET A 1 -30.24 -19.31 3.13
N SER A 2 -29.71 -18.35 2.38
CA SER A 2 -28.66 -17.43 2.85
C SER A 2 -29.31 -16.44 3.83
N GLY A 3 -28.56 -15.93 4.81
CA GLY A 3 -29.09 -14.97 5.80
C GLY A 3 -29.64 -15.56 7.09
N LEU A 4 -29.57 -16.88 7.29
CA LEU A 4 -30.05 -17.55 8.50
C LEU A 4 -28.99 -18.50 9.08
N TYR A 5 -28.93 -18.58 10.41
CA TYR A 5 -28.06 -19.47 11.18
C TYR A 5 -28.84 -20.21 12.28
N GLY A 6 -28.16 -21.15 12.96
CA GLY A 6 -28.72 -22.00 14.00
C GLY A 6 -29.18 -23.36 13.50
N ALA A 7 -29.40 -24.30 14.43
CA ALA A 7 -29.73 -25.70 14.13
C ALA A 7 -31.00 -25.86 13.28
N THR A 8 -31.94 -24.92 13.40
CA THR A 8 -33.21 -24.89 12.65
C THR A 8 -33.30 -23.74 11.65
N CYS A 9 -32.19 -23.02 11.39
CA CYS A 9 -32.14 -21.86 10.49
C CYS A 9 -33.21 -20.79 10.81
N ASN A 10 -33.46 -20.51 12.09
CA ASN A 10 -34.49 -19.55 12.52
C ASN A 10 -33.92 -18.20 12.97
N GLN A 11 -32.59 -18.08 13.09
CA GLN A 11 -31.93 -16.84 13.50
C GLN A 11 -31.38 -16.12 12.29
N THR A 12 -31.61 -14.82 12.16
CA THR A 12 -31.09 -13.99 11.06
C THR A 12 -29.64 -13.60 11.31
N CYS A 13 -28.81 -13.75 10.28
CA CYS A 13 -27.47 -13.20 10.27
C CYS A 13 -27.51 -11.69 10.55
N SER A 14 -26.44 -11.17 11.16
CA SER A 14 -26.30 -9.74 11.41
C SER A 14 -26.38 -8.93 10.12
N SER A 15 -27.07 -7.78 10.17
CA SER A 15 -27.11 -6.81 9.08
C SER A 15 -25.74 -6.22 8.75
N ASN A 16 -24.78 -6.41 9.64
CA ASN A 16 -23.39 -6.00 9.43
C ASN A 16 -22.58 -7.04 8.66
N CYS A 17 -23.12 -8.23 8.38
CA CYS A 17 -22.46 -9.15 7.46
C CYS A 17 -22.69 -8.68 6.02
N ILE A 18 -21.66 -8.73 5.18
CA ILE A 18 -21.81 -8.47 3.74
C ILE A 18 -22.87 -9.43 3.17
N ASP A 19 -23.87 -8.88 2.48
CA ASP A 19 -25.05 -9.58 1.95
C ASP A 19 -25.88 -10.35 3.00
N ASN A 20 -25.74 -10.01 4.29
CA ASN A 20 -26.27 -10.81 5.42
C ASN A 20 -25.74 -12.25 5.43
N ILE A 21 -24.54 -12.53 4.91
CA ILE A 21 -24.02 -13.90 4.84
C ILE A 21 -23.12 -14.20 6.04
N CYS A 22 -23.55 -15.17 6.84
CA CYS A 22 -22.83 -15.68 8.00
C CYS A 22 -22.72 -17.21 8.01
N ASP A 23 -21.82 -17.74 8.82
CA ASP A 23 -21.69 -19.16 9.07
C ASP A 23 -22.95 -19.69 9.76
N ARG A 24 -23.44 -20.84 9.30
CA ARG A 24 -24.72 -21.39 9.74
C ARG A 24 -24.71 -21.86 11.20
N TYR A 25 -23.55 -22.08 11.81
CA TYR A 25 -23.39 -22.56 13.17
C TYR A 25 -22.86 -21.48 14.10
N THR A 26 -21.87 -20.71 13.69
CA THR A 26 -21.20 -19.71 14.54
C THR A 26 -21.79 -18.31 14.43
N ALA A 27 -22.62 -18.04 13.42
CA ALA A 27 -23.14 -16.71 13.06
C ALA A 27 -22.06 -15.70 12.64
N GLU A 28 -20.82 -16.13 12.45
CA GLU A 28 -19.71 -15.27 12.01
C GLU A 28 -19.86 -14.92 10.53
N CYS A 29 -19.64 -13.66 10.16
CA CYS A 29 -19.76 -13.23 8.77
C CYS A 29 -18.70 -13.92 7.90
N THR A 30 -19.10 -14.75 6.93
CA THR A 30 -18.13 -15.51 6.13
C THR A 30 -17.60 -14.73 4.92
N LYS A 31 -18.34 -13.72 4.46
CA LYS A 31 -17.88 -12.78 3.42
C LYS A 31 -17.11 -11.59 3.97
N GLY A 32 -17.30 -11.26 5.25
CA GLY A 32 -16.76 -10.05 5.88
C GLY A 32 -17.85 -9.15 6.46
N LEU A 33 -17.41 -8.01 6.98
CA LEU A 33 -18.16 -7.07 7.79
C LEU A 33 -18.35 -5.75 7.03
N LEU A 34 -19.50 -5.12 7.27
CA LEU A 34 -19.83 -3.75 6.89
C LEU A 34 -19.61 -2.82 8.09
N GLY A 35 -18.83 -1.78 7.89
CA GLY A 35 -18.61 -0.66 8.81
C GLY A 35 -17.91 -1.05 10.11
N ASN A 36 -18.46 -0.54 11.22
CA ASN A 36 -17.99 -0.78 12.58
C ASN A 36 -18.78 -1.90 13.24
N ALA A 37 -18.80 -3.07 12.61
CA ALA A 37 -19.53 -4.21 13.13
C ALA A 37 -18.88 -4.72 14.44
N PHE A 38 -19.71 -4.96 15.47
CA PHE A 38 -19.32 -5.69 16.69
C PHE A 38 -18.12 -5.11 17.48
N ASP A 39 -18.09 -3.79 17.67
CA ASP A 39 -17.02 -3.07 18.41
C ASP A 39 -15.61 -3.16 17.78
N THR A 40 -15.45 -3.87 16.66
CA THR A 40 -14.22 -3.93 15.87
C THR A 40 -14.39 -3.14 14.57
N PRO A 41 -14.05 -1.84 14.56
CA PRO A 41 -14.10 -1.05 13.34
C PRO A 41 -13.12 -1.59 12.29
N CYS A 42 -13.56 -1.62 11.02
CA CYS A 42 -12.62 -1.81 9.92
C CYS A 42 -11.49 -0.77 10.00
N PRO A 43 -10.27 -1.08 9.55
CA PRO A 43 -9.17 -0.13 9.54
C PRO A 43 -9.57 1.21 8.90
N VAL A 44 -9.12 2.32 9.51
CA VAL A 44 -9.53 3.68 9.15
C VAL A 44 -9.18 4.09 7.70
N ASN A 45 -8.19 3.41 7.11
CA ASN A 45 -7.73 3.66 5.74
C ASN A 45 -8.24 2.62 4.73
N CYS A 46 -9.19 1.76 5.10
CA CYS A 46 -9.91 0.96 4.11
C CYS A 46 -10.70 1.87 3.18
N LEU A 47 -10.71 1.54 1.88
CA LEU A 47 -11.50 2.27 0.90
C LEU A 47 -12.99 2.13 1.21
N ARG A 48 -13.70 3.26 1.22
CA ARG A 48 -15.16 3.32 1.38
C ARG A 48 -15.82 3.31 0.02
N THR A 49 -16.87 2.51 -0.15
CA THR A 49 -17.68 2.52 -1.38
C THR A 49 -19.12 2.89 -0.99
N GLY A 50 -19.58 4.07 -1.41
CA GLY A 50 -20.84 4.61 -0.92
C GLY A 50 -20.74 5.04 0.55
N THR A 51 -21.63 4.55 1.41
CA THR A 51 -21.61 4.87 2.85
C THR A 51 -20.72 3.94 3.66
N ASP A 52 -20.39 2.76 3.14
CA ASP A 52 -19.92 1.64 3.94
C ASP A 52 -18.42 1.36 3.69
N THR A 53 -17.71 1.08 4.78
CA THR A 53 -16.37 0.49 4.77
C THR A 53 -16.53 -1.02 4.85
N ALA A 54 -15.82 -1.82 4.07
CA ALA A 54 -15.91 -3.28 4.18
C ALA A 54 -14.53 -3.90 4.45
N CYS A 55 -14.50 -4.86 5.37
CA CYS A 55 -13.30 -5.63 5.70
C CYS A 55 -13.64 -7.08 6.04
N PHE A 56 -12.68 -7.98 5.85
CA PHE A 56 -12.80 -9.36 6.31
C PHE A 56 -12.67 -9.43 7.85
N ASN A 57 -13.04 -10.56 8.46
CA ASN A 57 -12.94 -10.75 9.92
C ASN A 57 -11.51 -10.60 10.46
N ASN A 58 -10.49 -10.74 9.61
CA ASN A 58 -9.08 -10.51 9.96
C ASN A 58 -8.66 -9.02 9.81
N GLY A 59 -9.60 -8.12 9.53
CA GLY A 59 -9.38 -6.69 9.31
C GLY A 59 -8.92 -6.31 7.90
N THR A 60 -8.69 -7.27 7.01
CA THR A 60 -8.22 -6.97 5.64
C THR A 60 -9.27 -6.17 4.88
N CYS A 61 -8.88 -5.06 4.27
CA CYS A 61 -9.81 -4.19 3.55
C CYS A 61 -10.31 -4.85 2.27
N PHE A 62 -11.64 -4.91 2.10
CA PHE A 62 -12.27 -5.62 0.98
C PHE A 62 -12.07 -4.89 -0.36
N TYR A 63 -12.21 -3.57 -0.37
CA TYR A 63 -12.08 -2.73 -1.57
C TYR A 63 -10.67 -2.13 -1.75
N GLY A 64 -9.70 -2.58 -0.95
CA GLY A 64 -8.36 -2.01 -0.92
C GLY A 64 -8.26 -0.76 -0.03
N CYS A 65 -7.25 0.06 -0.30
CA CYS A 65 -6.87 1.17 0.57
C CYS A 65 -7.29 2.52 0.02
N ALA A 66 -7.55 3.45 0.94
CA ALA A 66 -7.59 4.88 0.64
C ALA A 66 -6.25 5.33 0.01
N GLN A 67 -6.28 6.45 -0.71
CA GLN A 67 -5.07 7.02 -1.30
C GLN A 67 -3.96 7.17 -0.25
N ASN A 68 -2.72 6.98 -0.71
CA ASN A 68 -1.51 7.11 0.09
C ASN A 68 -1.29 6.00 1.13
N TYR A 69 -2.07 4.91 1.13
CA TYR A 69 -1.87 3.75 2.00
C TYR A 69 -1.90 2.44 1.21
N TYR A 70 -1.24 1.43 1.77
CA TYR A 70 -1.16 0.10 1.19
C TYR A 70 -1.05 -0.99 2.28
N GLY A 71 -1.05 -2.25 1.84
CA GLY A 71 -1.03 -3.42 2.72
C GLY A 71 -2.44 -3.91 3.10
N PRO A 72 -2.55 -5.10 3.71
CA PRO A 72 -3.83 -5.76 3.94
C PRO A 72 -4.77 -4.95 4.84
N LEU A 73 -4.21 -4.25 5.84
CA LEU A 73 -4.96 -3.42 6.79
C LEU A 73 -4.91 -1.92 6.42
N CYS A 74 -4.30 -1.56 5.29
CA CYS A 74 -4.10 -0.18 4.87
C CYS A 74 -3.41 0.71 5.93
N SER A 75 -2.59 0.12 6.78
CA SER A 75 -1.87 0.81 7.85
C SER A 75 -0.51 1.34 7.40
N ILE A 76 -0.04 0.95 6.21
CA ILE A 76 1.29 1.31 5.73
C ILE A 76 1.16 2.50 4.77
N PRO A 77 1.69 3.67 5.12
CA PRO A 77 1.65 4.81 4.21
C PRO A 77 2.59 4.59 3.03
N CYS A 78 2.21 5.08 1.85
CA CYS A 78 3.11 5.17 0.71
C CYS A 78 4.36 5.97 1.07
N SER A 79 5.47 5.70 0.38
CA SER A 79 6.71 6.46 0.57
C SER A 79 6.48 7.94 0.28
N SER A 80 6.96 8.83 1.15
CA SER A 80 6.93 10.27 0.90
C SER A 80 7.80 10.68 -0.31
N LYS A 81 8.57 9.73 -0.84
CA LYS A 81 9.44 9.86 -2.01
C LYS A 81 8.80 9.37 -3.31
N CYS A 82 7.60 8.78 -3.25
CA CYS A 82 6.81 8.58 -4.47
C CYS A 82 6.49 9.93 -5.10
N ALA A 83 6.56 10.01 -6.43
CA ALA A 83 6.11 11.17 -7.18
C ALA A 83 4.57 11.20 -7.26
N GLY A 84 4.00 12.40 -7.21
CA GLY A 84 2.56 12.60 -7.30
C GLY A 84 2.15 13.96 -6.76
N GLY A 85 2.11 14.98 -7.64
CA GLY A 85 1.62 16.32 -7.31
C GLY A 85 2.27 16.99 -6.09
N THR A 86 1.56 17.96 -5.52
CA THR A 86 2.07 18.79 -4.41
C THR A 86 2.25 18.00 -3.11
N ASP A 87 1.40 17.00 -2.82
CA ASP A 87 1.47 16.20 -1.58
C ASP A 87 0.99 14.74 -1.71
N ASN A 88 0.63 14.28 -2.92
CA ASN A 88 -0.11 13.04 -3.09
C ASN A 88 0.80 11.87 -3.49
N ARG A 89 1.45 11.28 -2.48
CA ARG A 89 2.26 10.06 -2.57
C ARG A 89 1.45 8.84 -3.04
N LEU A 90 1.27 8.73 -4.35
CA LEU A 90 0.49 7.65 -4.95
C LEU A 90 1.29 6.36 -5.06
N CYS A 91 0.82 5.32 -4.40
CA CYS A 91 1.33 3.97 -4.56
C CYS A 91 0.19 2.96 -4.76
N SER A 92 0.54 1.81 -5.35
CA SER A 92 -0.32 0.65 -5.51
C SER A 92 -0.54 -0.08 -4.18
N SER A 93 -1.40 -1.10 -4.18
CA SER A 93 -1.74 -1.91 -3.00
C SER A 93 -0.55 -2.67 -2.39
N ASP A 94 0.53 -2.83 -3.14
CA ASP A 94 1.80 -3.43 -2.70
C ASP A 94 2.82 -2.39 -2.20
N GLY A 95 2.51 -1.08 -2.32
CA GLY A 95 3.39 0.03 -1.97
C GLY A 95 4.25 0.57 -3.11
N THR A 96 4.10 0.05 -4.34
CA THR A 96 4.85 0.50 -5.52
C THR A 96 4.36 1.87 -5.98
N CYS A 97 5.28 2.85 -6.12
CA CYS A 97 4.96 4.21 -6.52
C CYS A 97 4.49 4.26 -7.98
N ILE A 98 3.28 4.77 -8.21
CA ILE A 98 2.63 4.71 -9.53
C ILE A 98 3.27 5.68 -10.54
N ASN A 99 3.67 6.87 -10.08
CA ASN A 99 4.28 7.89 -10.93
C ASN A 99 5.82 7.88 -10.85
N GLY A 100 6.41 6.80 -10.34
CA GLY A 100 7.85 6.73 -10.08
C GLY A 100 8.28 7.56 -8.86
N CYS A 101 9.56 7.92 -8.83
CA CYS A 101 10.20 8.53 -7.67
C CYS A 101 10.47 10.02 -7.84
N LYS A 102 10.46 10.75 -6.72
CA LYS A 102 11.03 12.09 -6.63
C LYS A 102 12.53 12.03 -6.97
N LEU A 103 13.06 13.12 -7.52
CA LEU A 103 14.48 13.25 -7.85
C LEU A 103 15.36 12.91 -6.64
N GLY A 104 16.41 12.13 -6.88
CA GLY A 104 17.32 11.62 -5.85
C GLY A 104 16.89 10.28 -5.24
N TYR A 105 15.76 9.68 -5.65
CA TYR A 105 15.28 8.40 -5.11
C TYR A 105 15.02 7.36 -6.21
N SER A 106 15.23 6.09 -5.91
CA SER A 106 15.03 4.98 -6.84
C SER A 106 14.42 3.75 -6.17
N GLY A 107 14.14 2.73 -6.99
CA GLY A 107 13.40 1.54 -6.61
C GLY A 107 11.90 1.70 -6.76
N THR A 108 11.18 0.58 -6.81
CA THR A 108 9.72 0.56 -7.00
C THR A 108 8.96 1.30 -5.90
N LYS A 109 9.52 1.36 -4.68
CA LYS A 109 8.94 2.09 -3.52
C LYS A 109 9.66 3.39 -3.18
N CYS A 110 10.64 3.80 -3.99
CA CYS A 110 11.43 5.02 -3.77
C CYS A 110 12.13 5.08 -2.41
N ASN A 111 12.56 3.93 -1.90
CA ASN A 111 13.24 3.81 -0.60
C ASN A 111 14.78 3.80 -0.74
N VAL A 112 15.29 3.76 -1.97
CA VAL A 112 16.72 3.86 -2.24
C VAL A 112 17.05 5.31 -2.53
N THR A 113 18.02 5.86 -1.83
CA THR A 113 18.54 7.21 -2.14
C THR A 113 19.66 7.05 -3.16
N CYS A 114 19.66 7.83 -4.23
CA CYS A 114 20.74 7.86 -5.18
C CYS A 114 22.02 8.35 -4.50
N SER A 115 23.17 7.77 -4.84
CA SER A 115 24.45 8.23 -4.31
C SER A 115 24.71 9.68 -4.67
N GLU A 116 25.21 10.47 -3.73
CA GLU A 116 25.67 11.85 -3.99
C GLU A 116 26.95 11.88 -4.84
N THR A 117 27.64 10.73 -4.95
CA THR A 117 28.82 10.54 -5.80
C THR A 117 28.48 10.11 -7.22
N CYS A 118 27.19 9.95 -7.55
CA CYS A 118 26.76 9.87 -8.93
C CYS A 118 26.98 11.21 -9.62
N ALA A 119 27.45 11.19 -10.87
CA ALA A 119 27.57 12.41 -11.67
C ALA A 119 26.20 13.07 -11.87
N GLU A 120 26.18 14.41 -11.84
CA GLU A 120 24.99 15.21 -12.08
C GLU A 120 24.49 15.02 -13.53
N VAL A 121 23.16 15.00 -13.68
CA VAL A 121 22.48 14.86 -14.97
C VAL A 121 21.71 16.13 -15.30
N ALA A 122 21.70 16.54 -16.57
CA ALA A 122 21.04 17.77 -16.99
C ALA A 122 19.52 17.75 -16.77
N SER A 123 18.92 16.56 -16.87
CA SER A 123 17.49 16.33 -16.68
C SER A 123 17.25 14.91 -16.16
N GLY A 124 16.34 14.77 -15.19
CA GLY A 124 15.98 13.47 -14.62
C GLY A 124 16.77 13.14 -13.34
N ASN A 125 16.78 11.86 -12.98
CA ASN A 125 17.37 11.39 -11.74
C ASN A 125 18.84 10.97 -11.95
N ARG A 126 19.71 11.23 -10.96
CA ARG A 126 21.14 10.88 -11.01
C ARG A 126 21.40 9.37 -10.98
N CYS A 127 20.38 8.57 -10.64
CA CYS A 127 20.44 7.12 -10.68
C CYS A 127 19.19 6.52 -11.35
N SER A 128 19.38 5.35 -11.96
CA SER A 128 18.34 4.50 -12.55
C SER A 128 17.47 3.84 -11.48
N ASP A 129 16.38 3.18 -11.89
CA ASP A 129 15.43 2.54 -10.98
C ASP A 129 16.05 1.45 -10.08
N ASN A 130 17.16 0.85 -10.49
CA ASN A 130 17.92 -0.13 -9.70
C ASN A 130 18.95 0.52 -8.73
N GLY A 131 19.04 1.85 -8.73
CA GLY A 131 19.98 2.62 -7.91
C GLY A 131 21.36 2.84 -8.53
N SER A 132 21.62 2.37 -9.76
CA SER A 132 22.90 2.60 -10.44
C SER A 132 22.98 4.02 -11.02
N CYS A 133 24.15 4.65 -10.96
CA CYS A 133 24.34 6.02 -11.42
C CYS A 133 24.15 6.13 -12.94
N ALA A 134 23.29 7.06 -13.37
CA ALA A 134 22.86 7.17 -14.77
C ALA A 134 23.94 7.75 -15.70
N ALA A 135 24.79 8.63 -15.16
CA ALA A 135 25.88 9.29 -15.90
C ALA A 135 27.28 8.94 -15.39
N GLY A 136 27.41 7.82 -14.65
CA GLY A 136 28.67 7.42 -14.03
C GLY A 136 28.94 8.15 -12.71
N CYS A 137 30.21 8.17 -12.30
CA CYS A 137 30.67 8.66 -11.00
C CYS A 137 31.40 10.00 -11.11
N ILE A 138 31.35 10.80 -10.05
CA ILE A 138 32.29 11.92 -9.88
C ILE A 138 33.73 11.39 -9.72
N ASP A 139 34.71 12.26 -9.94
CA ASP A 139 36.13 11.91 -9.84
C ASP A 139 36.45 11.19 -8.52
N ARG A 140 37.30 10.16 -8.62
CA ARG A 140 37.74 9.29 -7.49
C ARG A 140 36.66 8.37 -6.92
N TYR A 141 35.55 8.18 -7.62
CA TYR A 141 34.56 7.16 -7.25
C TYR A 141 34.36 6.15 -8.37
N SER A 142 34.08 4.90 -8.00
CA SER A 142 33.85 3.81 -8.96
C SER A 142 32.77 2.83 -8.49
N GLY A 143 32.40 1.94 -9.42
CA GLY A 143 31.31 0.97 -9.28
C GLY A 143 29.95 1.54 -9.70
N ASP A 144 28.96 0.66 -9.88
CA ASP A 144 27.65 1.03 -10.44
C ASP A 144 26.87 2.04 -9.60
N ARG A 145 27.17 2.13 -8.30
CA ARG A 145 26.56 3.09 -7.36
C ARG A 145 27.55 4.11 -6.80
N CYS A 146 28.76 4.17 -7.38
CA CYS A 146 29.82 5.11 -6.99
C CYS A 146 30.17 5.08 -5.49
N GLY A 147 30.05 3.91 -4.85
CA GLY A 147 30.31 3.73 -3.42
C GLY A 147 31.77 3.43 -3.08
N MET A 148 32.61 3.18 -4.09
CA MET A 148 34.02 2.84 -3.88
C MET A 148 34.90 4.05 -4.18
N PHE A 149 35.57 4.58 -3.16
CA PHE A 149 36.58 5.60 -3.32
C PHE A 149 37.84 5.00 -3.97
N THR A 150 38.33 5.62 -5.02
CA THR A 150 39.57 5.23 -5.71
C THR A 150 40.64 6.26 -5.44
N CYS A 151 41.76 5.81 -4.87
CA CYS A 151 42.95 6.63 -4.76
C CYS A 151 43.60 6.73 -6.15
N MET A 152 43.70 7.95 -6.68
CA MET A 152 44.58 8.28 -7.81
C MET A 152 46.02 8.42 -7.33
#